data_AF-A0A7J6P737-F1
#
_entry.id   AF-A0A7J6P737-F1
#
_cell.length_a   1.000
_cell.length_b   1.000
_cell.length_c   1.000
_cell.angle_alpha   90.00
_cell.angle_beta   90.00
_cell.angle_gamma   90.00
#
_symmetry.space_group_name_H-M   'P 1'
#
loop_
_entity.id
_entity.type
_entity.pdbx_description
1 polymer ?
#
loop_
_entity_poly.entity_id
_entity_poly.type
_entity_poly.pdbx_seq_one_letter_code
_entity_poly.pdbx_strand_id
1 'polypeptide(L)'
;MGNIPGGMGGPGGPGGGDKKKQDKSKKKGPAPPPAHFGRRKKRVNKGPPGMSKIPTVVPTSKCRLRMLKLDRIKDYLLMEEEFINRQEAMKDGGEDRTEEERNKVDEIRGKPISVGNLEELDR
;
A
#
# COMPACT_ATOMS: atom_id res chain seq x y z
N MET A 1 -1.55 48.28 4.77
CA MET A 1 -1.68 49.66 4.25
C MET A 1 -0.27 50.17 4.03
N GLY A 2 0.16 50.33 2.76
CA GLY A 2 1.49 50.82 2.33
C GLY A 2 2.66 49.86 2.57
N ASN A 3 3.75 49.81 1.80
CA ASN A 3 4.17 50.43 0.54
C ASN A 3 5.43 49.65 0.09
N ILE A 4 5.61 49.39 -1.20
CA ILE A 4 6.82 48.78 -1.78
C ILE A 4 7.81 49.90 -2.12
N PRO A 5 9.13 49.77 -1.86
CA PRO A 5 10.15 50.55 -2.56
C PRO A 5 10.73 49.75 -3.73
N GLY A 6 10.84 50.42 -4.87
CA GLY A 6 11.12 49.84 -6.18
C GLY A 6 12.59 49.50 -6.47
N GLY A 7 12.76 48.82 -7.60
CA GLY A 7 14.04 48.56 -8.25
C GLY A 7 13.82 48.54 -9.77
N MET A 8 14.13 49.67 -10.39
CA MET A 8 14.00 50.00 -11.81
C MET A 8 15.02 49.23 -12.67
N GLY A 9 14.60 48.69 -13.81
CA GLY A 9 15.52 48.16 -14.83
C GLY A 9 14.84 47.92 -16.17
N GLY A 10 14.99 48.86 -17.11
CA GLY A 10 14.63 48.68 -18.53
C GLY A 10 14.07 49.96 -19.20
N PRO A 11 14.77 50.57 -20.18
CA PRO A 11 14.33 51.81 -20.82
C PRO A 11 13.46 51.57 -22.08
N GLY A 12 12.49 52.46 -22.32
CA GLY A 12 12.01 52.85 -23.66
C GLY A 12 10.70 52.21 -24.15
N GLY A 13 9.60 52.99 -24.16
CA GLY A 13 8.30 52.64 -24.78
C GLY A 13 8.24 52.92 -26.29
N PRO A 14 7.05 53.16 -26.92
CA PRO A 14 5.68 53.08 -26.43
C PRO A 14 4.69 52.29 -27.35
N GLY A 15 3.53 51.90 -26.80
CA GLY A 15 2.26 51.97 -27.54
C GLY A 15 1.67 50.70 -28.18
N GLY A 16 0.57 50.22 -27.60
CA GLY A 16 -0.66 49.84 -28.32
C GLY A 16 -0.78 48.41 -28.87
N GLY A 17 -1.78 47.66 -28.40
CA GLY A 17 -2.36 46.56 -29.18
C GLY A 17 -2.73 45.30 -28.40
N ASP A 18 -3.98 45.27 -27.94
CA ASP A 18 -4.70 44.12 -27.37
C ASP A 18 -4.75 42.88 -28.28
N LYS A 19 -4.84 41.70 -27.63
CA LYS A 19 -5.44 40.41 -28.07
C LYS A 19 -4.66 39.52 -29.07
N LYS A 20 -4.14 38.39 -28.59
CA LYS A 20 -4.84 37.08 -28.58
C LYS A 20 -3.96 35.95 -28.04
N LYS A 21 -4.45 35.30 -26.96
CA LYS A 21 -4.14 33.91 -26.58
C LYS A 21 -4.19 33.01 -27.82
N GLN A 22 -3.14 32.24 -28.06
CA GLN A 22 -3.28 31.02 -28.86
C GLN A 22 -2.66 29.85 -28.10
N ASP A 23 -3.56 29.24 -27.33
CA ASP A 23 -3.46 27.94 -26.69
C ASP A 23 -3.17 26.86 -27.73
N LYS A 24 -1.92 26.38 -27.80
CA LYS A 24 -1.54 25.18 -28.55
C LYS A 24 -1.59 23.98 -27.62
N SER A 25 -2.80 23.50 -27.40
CA SER A 25 -3.10 22.18 -26.83
C SER A 25 -2.45 21.08 -27.67
N LYS A 26 -1.28 20.61 -27.23
CA LYS A 26 -0.68 19.36 -27.71
C LYS A 26 -1.62 18.22 -27.31
N LYS A 27 -2.49 17.80 -28.23
CA LYS A 27 -3.27 16.55 -28.16
C LYS A 27 -2.31 15.40 -27.87
N LYS A 28 -2.24 14.96 -26.62
CA LYS A 28 -1.68 13.66 -26.26
C LYS A 28 -2.65 12.64 -26.84
N GLY A 29 -2.20 11.86 -27.83
CA GLY A 29 -2.95 10.70 -28.31
C GLY A 29 -3.26 9.76 -27.14
N PRO A 30 -4.33 8.94 -27.22
CA PRO A 30 -4.66 8.00 -26.16
C PRO A 30 -3.45 7.10 -25.91
N ALA A 31 -3.04 7.00 -24.64
CA ALA A 31 -1.94 6.13 -24.25
C ALA A 31 -2.24 4.69 -24.71
N PRO A 32 -1.23 3.95 -25.21
CA PRO A 32 -1.43 2.57 -25.63
C PRO A 32 -1.98 1.75 -24.44
N PRO A 33 -2.86 0.78 -24.70
CA PRO A 33 -3.40 -0.07 -23.65
C PRO A 33 -2.25 -0.80 -22.94
N PRO A 34 -2.33 -1.00 -21.62
CA PRO A 34 -1.29 -1.66 -20.85
C PRO A 34 -1.01 -3.05 -21.45
N ALA A 35 0.25 -3.30 -21.81
CA ALA A 35 0.71 -4.49 -22.54
C ALA A 35 0.69 -5.80 -21.73
N HIS A 36 0.04 -5.82 -20.57
CA HIS A 36 0.01 -7.00 -19.71
C HIS A 36 -1.41 -7.29 -19.23
N PHE A 37 -2.10 -8.18 -19.94
CA PHE A 37 -3.27 -8.86 -19.42
C PHE A 37 -2.82 -9.99 -18.47
N GLY A 38 -3.49 -10.12 -17.34
CA GLY A 38 -3.21 -11.13 -16.33
C GLY A 38 -2.33 -10.61 -15.19
N ARG A 39 -2.85 -10.64 -13.96
CA ARG A 39 -2.03 -10.49 -12.75
C ARG A 39 -1.04 -11.64 -12.72
N ARG A 40 0.25 -11.34 -12.56
CA ARG A 40 1.32 -12.31 -12.25
C ARG A 40 0.80 -13.28 -11.19
N LYS A 41 0.91 -14.59 -11.46
CA LYS A 41 0.40 -15.69 -10.62
C LYS A 41 0.78 -15.42 -9.16
N LYS A 42 -0.19 -15.01 -8.34
CA LYS A 42 0.02 -14.88 -6.89
C LYS A 42 0.23 -16.30 -6.38
N ARG A 43 1.49 -16.72 -6.29
CA ARG A 43 1.86 -17.90 -5.50
C ARG A 43 1.22 -17.69 -4.13
N VAL A 44 0.36 -18.62 -3.74
CA VAL A 44 -0.42 -18.63 -2.50
C VAL A 44 0.42 -18.00 -1.39
N ASN A 45 -0.15 -16.96 -0.78
CA ASN A 45 0.41 -16.04 0.19
C ASN A 45 1.23 -16.72 1.31
N LYS A 46 2.45 -17.18 1.03
CA LYS A 46 3.53 -17.03 2.00
C LYS A 46 3.77 -15.53 2.01
N GLY A 47 3.31 -14.82 3.05
CA GLY A 47 3.76 -13.46 3.31
C GLY A 47 5.30 -13.40 3.20
N PRO A 48 5.89 -12.21 2.97
CA PRO A 48 7.33 -12.09 2.81
C PRO A 48 8.06 -12.92 3.87
N PRO A 49 8.91 -13.88 3.49
CA PRO A 49 9.54 -14.79 4.44
C PRO A 49 10.46 -13.98 5.35
N GLY A 50 9.97 -13.64 6.55
CA GLY A 50 10.69 -12.75 7.46
C GLY A 50 9.85 -12.02 8.51
N MET A 51 8.51 -12.06 8.44
CA MET A 51 7.68 -11.32 9.41
C MET A 51 7.90 -11.75 10.87
N SER A 52 8.26 -13.01 11.10
CA SER A 52 8.59 -13.53 12.44
C SER A 52 10.07 -13.47 12.80
N LYS A 53 10.93 -12.91 11.93
CA LYS A 53 12.37 -12.84 12.19
C LYS A 53 12.73 -11.48 12.78
N ILE A 54 13.32 -11.52 13.96
CA ILE A 54 13.89 -10.37 14.64
C ILE A 54 14.98 -9.72 13.75
N PRO A 55 15.07 -8.38 13.65
CA PRO A 55 16.15 -7.73 12.93
C PRO A 55 17.53 -8.15 13.46
N THR A 56 18.51 -8.28 12.57
CA THR A 56 19.89 -8.62 12.96
C THR A 56 20.51 -7.49 13.79
N VAL A 57 20.83 -7.78 15.05
CA VAL A 57 21.45 -6.81 15.97
C VAL A 57 22.98 -6.89 15.87
N VAL A 58 23.59 -5.77 15.48
CA VAL A 58 25.05 -5.56 15.43
C VAL A 58 25.39 -4.40 16.36
N PRO A 59 26.47 -4.46 17.17
CA PRO A 59 27.48 -5.52 17.26
C PRO A 59 26.99 -6.79 18.00
N THR A 60 27.61 -7.93 17.67
CA THR A 60 27.32 -9.24 18.29
C THR A 60 28.02 -9.43 19.64
N SER A 61 28.99 -8.57 19.97
CA SER A 61 29.67 -8.59 21.27
C SER A 61 28.72 -8.25 22.43
N LYS A 62 29.08 -8.68 23.64
CA LYS A 62 28.36 -8.29 24.86
C LYS A 62 28.68 -6.83 25.16
N CYS A 63 27.76 -5.93 24.79
CA CYS A 63 27.91 -4.50 25.00
C CYS A 63 26.57 -3.85 25.34
N ARG A 64 26.62 -2.68 25.98
CA ARG A 64 25.42 -1.91 26.35
C ARG A 64 24.55 -1.53 25.15
N LEU A 65 25.17 -1.25 24.00
CA LEU A 65 24.44 -0.91 22.77
C LEU A 65 23.59 -2.08 22.25
N ARG A 66 24.10 -3.32 22.35
CA ARG A 66 23.33 -4.52 21.98
C ARG A 66 22.12 -4.70 22.89
N MET A 67 22.28 -4.47 24.20
CA MET A 67 21.18 -4.49 25.16
C MET A 67 20.10 -3.46 24.81
N LEU A 68 20.48 -2.19 24.61
CA LEU A 68 19.54 -1.13 24.25
C LEU A 68 18.79 -1.38 22.92
N LYS A 69 19.44 -2.01 21.94
CA LYS A 69 18.80 -2.39 20.68
C LYS A 69 17.79 -3.54 20.88
N LEU A 70 18.10 -4.51 21.75
CA LEU A 70 17.17 -5.60 22.08
C LEU A 70 15.97 -5.10 22.88
N ASP A 71 16.18 -4.18 23.83
CA ASP A 71 15.08 -3.55 24.58
C ASP A 71 14.11 -2.83 23.64
N ARG A 72 14.65 -2.05 22.69
CA ARG A 72 13.81 -1.38 21.68
C ARG A 72 13.00 -2.36 20.82
N ILE A 73 13.59 -3.50 20.45
CA ILE A 73 12.87 -4.54 19.69
C ILE A 73 11.76 -5.15 20.55
N LYS A 74 12.05 -5.43 21.83
CA LYS A 74 11.06 -5.94 22.79
C LYS A 74 9.88 -4.98 22.93
N ASP A 75 10.14 -3.67 23.03
CA ASP A 75 9.07 -2.67 23.17
C ASP A 75 8.13 -2.67 21.96
N TYR A 76 8.65 -2.82 20.74
CA TYR A 76 7.82 -2.92 19.54
C TYR A 76 6.98 -4.21 19.53
N LEU A 77 7.57 -5.35 19.90
CA LEU A 77 6.83 -6.62 19.96
C LEU A 77 5.72 -6.57 21.00
N LEU A 78 5.98 -6.01 22.18
CA LEU A 78 4.94 -5.83 23.20
C LEU A 78 3.83 -4.89 22.72
N MET A 79 4.16 -3.82 22.01
CA MET A 79 3.16 -2.92 21.43
C MET A 79 2.31 -3.63 20.37
N GLU A 80 2.91 -4.48 19.54
CA GLU A 80 2.20 -5.29 18.55
C GLU A 80 1.29 -6.33 19.22
N GLU A 81 1.76 -7.04 20.24
CA GLU A 81 0.98 -8.01 21.02
C GLU A 81 -0.25 -7.34 21.66
N GLU A 82 -0.05 -6.22 22.37
CA GLU A 82 -1.13 -5.46 22.99
C GLU A 82 -2.13 -4.92 21.96
N PHE A 83 -1.64 -4.51 20.78
CA PHE A 83 -2.52 -4.06 19.70
C PHE A 83 -3.35 -5.21 19.12
N ILE A 84 -2.74 -6.37 18.89
CA ILE A 84 -3.43 -7.57 18.39
C ILE A 84 -4.46 -8.03 19.41
N ASN A 85 -4.11 -8.17 20.69
CA ASN A 85 -5.04 -8.60 21.75
C ASN A 85 -6.27 -7.68 21.84
N ARG A 86 -6.08 -6.36 21.73
CA ARG A 86 -7.19 -5.40 21.71
C ARG A 86 -8.04 -5.50 20.45
N GLN A 87 -7.41 -5.73 19.30
CA GLN A 87 -8.12 -5.91 18.04
C GLN A 87 -8.91 -7.22 18.02
N GLU A 88 -8.36 -8.31 18.52
CA GLU A 88 -9.04 -9.61 18.65
C GLU A 88 -10.26 -9.45 19.56
N ALA A 89 -10.09 -8.90 20.76
CA ALA A 89 -11.22 -8.61 21.67
C ALA A 89 -12.31 -7.69 21.05
N MET A 90 -11.95 -6.82 20.10
CA MET A 90 -12.89 -5.98 19.36
C MET A 90 -13.51 -6.68 18.14
N LYS A 91 -12.76 -7.59 17.49
CA LYS A 91 -13.18 -8.36 16.31
C LYS A 91 -14.09 -9.52 16.66
N ASP A 92 -14.02 -10.04 17.89
CA ASP A 92 -14.95 -11.03 18.43
C ASP A 92 -16.42 -10.57 18.29
N GLY A 93 -16.69 -9.26 18.23
CA GLY A 93 -18.03 -8.72 17.97
C GLY A 93 -18.47 -8.65 16.50
N GLY A 94 -17.57 -8.88 15.53
CA GLY A 94 -17.83 -8.81 14.09
C GLY A 94 -17.58 -10.13 13.33
N GLU A 95 -17.10 -11.16 14.03
CA GLU A 95 -16.74 -12.45 13.43
C GLU A 95 -17.95 -13.28 13.03
N ASP A 96 -19.09 -13.11 13.71
CA ASP A 96 -20.35 -13.84 13.43
C ASP A 96 -20.72 -13.83 11.94
N ARG A 97 -20.70 -12.67 11.28
CA ARG A 97 -21.06 -12.58 9.85
C ARG A 97 -20.05 -13.25 8.94
N THR A 98 -18.76 -13.16 9.27
CA THR A 98 -17.70 -13.73 8.43
C THR A 98 -17.60 -15.24 8.63
N GLU A 99 -17.83 -15.71 9.85
CA GLU A 99 -17.87 -17.12 10.21
C GLU A 99 -19.12 -17.81 9.66
N GLU A 100 -20.29 -17.16 9.71
CA GLU A 100 -21.50 -17.62 9.04
C GLU A 100 -21.31 -17.76 7.52
N GLU A 101 -20.68 -16.77 6.87
CA GLU A 101 -20.38 -16.85 5.44
C GLU A 101 -19.42 -18.00 5.11
N ARG A 102 -18.40 -18.21 5.96
CA ARG A 102 -17.49 -19.36 5.82
C ARG A 102 -18.21 -20.69 5.99
N ASN A 103 -19.08 -20.81 7.00
CA ASN A 103 -19.85 -22.02 7.26
C ASN A 103 -20.79 -22.33 6.10
N LYS A 104 -21.51 -21.34 5.56
CA LYS A 104 -22.34 -21.51 4.35
C LYS A 104 -21.52 -21.98 3.14
N VAL A 105 -20.31 -21.44 2.94
CA VAL A 105 -19.41 -21.89 1.87
C VAL A 105 -18.98 -23.35 2.09
N ASP A 106 -18.68 -23.74 3.32
CA ASP A 106 -18.26 -25.10 3.63
C ASP A 106 -19.42 -26.11 3.55
N GLU A 107 -20.65 -25.70 3.88
CA GLU A 107 -21.88 -26.47 3.63
C GLU A 107 -22.10 -26.72 2.13
N ILE A 108 -21.97 -25.66 1.30
CA ILE A 108 -22.11 -25.77 -0.16
C ILE A 108 -21.00 -26.64 -0.76
N ARG A 109 -19.76 -26.53 -0.23
CA ARG A 109 -18.62 -27.32 -0.70
C ARG A 109 -18.81 -28.81 -0.44
N GLY A 110 -19.40 -29.17 0.70
CA GLY A 110 -19.63 -30.56 1.10
C GLY A 110 -18.35 -31.36 1.37
N LYS A 111 -18.52 -32.61 1.80
CA LYS A 111 -17.43 -33.58 2.03
C LYS A 111 -17.91 -34.96 1.53
N PRO A 112 -17.14 -35.74 0.76
CA PRO A 112 -15.77 -35.52 0.27
C PRO A 112 -15.70 -34.62 -0.97
N ILE A 113 -14.56 -33.96 -1.17
CA ILE A 113 -14.29 -33.12 -2.34
C ILE A 113 -13.55 -33.95 -3.39
N SER A 114 -14.15 -34.09 -4.58
CA SER A 114 -13.49 -34.70 -5.74
C SER A 114 -12.54 -33.70 -6.41
N VAL A 115 -11.39 -34.18 -6.89
CA VAL A 115 -10.37 -33.36 -7.55
C VAL A 115 -10.41 -33.63 -9.06
N GLY A 116 -10.52 -32.58 -9.88
CA GLY A 116 -10.54 -32.67 -11.34
C GLY A 116 -9.60 -31.66 -12.02
N ASN A 117 -9.32 -31.88 -13.30
CA ASN A 117 -8.60 -30.95 -14.15
C ASN A 117 -9.59 -30.11 -14.97
N LEU A 118 -9.31 -28.81 -15.11
CA LEU A 118 -10.12 -27.90 -15.91
C LEU A 118 -9.72 -27.99 -17.38
N GLU A 119 -10.60 -28.47 -18.25
CA GLU A 119 -10.35 -28.62 -19.69
C GLU A 119 -10.65 -27.33 -20.47
N GLU A 120 -11.80 -26.70 -20.18
CA GLU A 120 -12.20 -25.44 -20.79
C GLU A 120 -13.06 -24.58 -19.84
N LEU A 121 -13.21 -23.30 -20.16
CA LEU A 121 -14.15 -22.37 -19.53
C LEU A 121 -15.09 -21.85 -20.61
N ASP A 122 -16.37 -22.15 -20.50
CA ASP A 122 -17.38 -21.67 -21.43
C ASP A 122 -17.49 -20.13 -21.36
N ARG A 123 -17.59 -19.50 -22.53
CA ARG A 123 -17.71 -18.05 -22.67
C ARG A 123 -19.13 -17.55 -22.51
#